data_AF-A0A3C0ACI4-F1
#
_entry.id   AF-A0A3C0ACI4-F1
#
_cell.length_a   1.000
_cell.length_b   1.000
_cell.length_c   1.000
_cell.angle_alpha   90.00
_cell.angle_beta   90.00
_cell.angle_gamma   90.00
#
_symmetry.space_group_name_H-M   'P 1'
#
loop_
_entity.id
_entity.type
_entity.pdbx_description
1 polymer ?
#
loop_
_entity_poly.entity_id
_entity_poly.type
_entity_poly.pdbx_seq_one_letter_code
_entity_poly.pdbx_strand_id
1 'polypeptide(L)'
;MSMQRRRFLQQCGIYGSGIFSLDFLHALESRSWAAAEPHEQAADIVIIGAGLGGCAAALAACRNGARVILTEPTDWIGGQLSQQAIPPDEHQWIESFGRTESYAKLRTLIRDYYKQYYPLTSKARNTANLNPGNGSVSRICHEPKVGIAALQSMLAPAISSGQLTLLLNTEPLSAEVSGDNITAVTSQTQGAAHPVTLHASHFIDASEEGDLLPLTKTEYVLGAESRSETGEPHAPEKANPRNIQSFTHCFAIDHLAGEDHTIERPEMYDFWKDHTPPLTPAWSGKLLSLAYSSPRTLEPKALSFVPCGKETPAPKTRSLNLWLYRRMIDRNNFTPGSYASDITVINWPQNDYMLGNITDVSPAEREKHITAAKQLSLSLLYWLQTTAPRPDGGQGWPGLRLRKDITGTADGLAKYPYIR
;
A
#
# COMPACT_ATOMS: atom_id res chain seq x y z
N MET A 1 49.86 6.22 37.30
CA MET A 1 49.46 7.14 38.38
C MET A 1 49.55 8.58 37.89
N SER A 2 48.45 9.32 38.05
CA SER A 2 48.30 10.79 38.03
C SER A 2 48.43 11.57 36.70
N MET A 3 47.26 11.88 36.12
CA MET A 3 47.04 13.03 35.23
C MET A 3 47.13 14.35 36.02
N GLN A 4 47.66 15.41 35.41
CA GLN A 4 47.30 16.78 35.78
C GLN A 4 46.54 17.48 34.64
N ARG A 5 45.22 17.25 34.60
CA ARG A 5 44.18 17.91 33.77
C ARG A 5 43.99 19.41 34.07
N ARG A 6 44.81 20.03 34.93
CA ARG A 6 44.57 21.39 35.44
C ARG A 6 45.27 22.53 34.66
N ARG A 7 46.15 22.23 33.70
CA ARG A 7 46.88 23.26 32.91
C ARG A 7 46.27 23.59 31.55
N PHE A 8 45.37 22.77 31.01
CA PHE A 8 44.78 23.02 29.68
C PHE A 8 43.61 24.02 29.72
N LEU A 9 42.85 24.06 30.82
CA LEU A 9 41.65 24.91 30.93
C LEU A 9 41.92 26.36 31.35
N GLN A 10 43.18 26.77 31.54
CA GLN A 10 43.55 28.17 31.83
C GLN A 10 44.02 28.97 30.60
N GLN A 11 44.14 28.35 29.41
CA GLN A 11 44.60 29.04 28.20
C GLN A 11 43.51 29.36 27.17
N CYS A 12 42.26 28.95 27.39
CA CYS A 12 41.16 29.26 26.46
C CYS A 12 40.23 30.39 26.93
N GLY A 13 40.55 31.02 28.07
CA GLY A 13 39.84 32.21 28.54
C GLY A 13 40.62 33.47 28.20
N ILE A 14 39.99 34.36 27.43
CA ILE A 14 40.38 35.77 27.20
C ILE A 14 41.39 35.98 26.06
N TYR A 15 40.89 36.00 24.82
CA TYR A 15 41.11 37.12 23.89
C TYR A 15 39.88 37.21 22.97
N GLY A 16 38.99 38.12 23.33
CA GLY A 16 37.88 38.51 22.48
C GLY A 16 38.30 39.51 21.39
N SER A 17 37.30 39.86 20.59
CA SER A 17 37.21 41.03 19.70
C SER A 17 38.14 41.06 18.48
N GLY A 18 37.69 40.42 17.40
CA GLY A 18 38.10 40.70 16.02
C GLY A 18 36.86 41.04 15.21
N ILE A 19 36.79 42.31 14.77
CA ILE A 19 35.73 42.93 13.98
C ILE A 19 35.52 42.15 12.67
N PHE A 20 34.34 41.56 12.50
CA PHE A 20 33.82 41.22 11.17
C PHE A 20 32.75 42.26 10.85
N SER A 21 33.07 43.12 9.89
CA SER A 21 32.19 44.17 9.36
C SER A 21 30.89 43.58 8.84
N LEU A 22 29.77 44.29 9.03
CA LEU A 22 28.47 43.94 8.47
C LEU A 22 28.51 43.75 6.93
N ASP A 23 29.51 44.29 6.25
CA ASP A 23 29.71 44.10 4.81
C ASP A 23 30.05 42.66 4.42
N PHE A 24 30.67 41.87 5.32
CA PHE A 24 30.93 40.44 5.08
C PHE A 24 29.67 39.58 5.26
N LEU A 25 28.72 40.04 6.08
CA LEU A 25 27.42 39.39 6.24
C LEU A 25 26.46 39.73 5.08
N HIS A 26 26.53 40.94 4.51
CA HIS A 26 25.80 41.26 3.29
C HIS A 26 26.37 40.59 2.02
N ALA A 27 27.66 40.22 2.02
CA ALA A 27 28.25 39.40 0.96
C ALA A 27 27.79 37.92 0.99
N LEU A 28 27.16 37.46 2.09
CA LEU A 28 26.46 36.17 2.16
C LEU A 28 24.98 36.27 1.77
N GLU A 29 24.42 37.48 1.62
CA GLU A 29 23.03 37.74 1.23
C GLU A 29 22.85 38.12 -0.25
N SER A 30 23.90 38.04 -1.06
CA SER A 30 23.84 38.41 -2.50
C SER A 30 24.38 37.33 -3.44
N ARG A 31 24.06 36.06 -3.15
CA ARG A 31 23.86 35.11 -4.25
C ARG A 31 22.39 35.10 -4.58
N SER A 32 22.08 35.88 -5.62
CA SER A 32 20.87 35.78 -6.42
C SER A 32 20.30 34.37 -6.40
N TRP A 33 18.99 34.28 -6.15
CA TRP A 33 18.15 33.20 -6.62
C TRP A 33 18.42 32.92 -8.10
N ALA A 34 19.39 32.07 -8.39
CA ALA A 34 19.21 31.14 -9.48
C ALA A 34 18.15 30.18 -8.95
N ALA A 35 16.99 30.09 -9.61
CA ALA A 35 16.19 28.89 -9.51
C ALA A 35 17.19 27.73 -9.66
N ALA A 36 17.38 26.94 -8.60
CA ALA A 36 18.27 25.80 -8.71
C ALA A 36 17.62 24.94 -9.79
N GLU A 37 18.30 24.84 -10.93
CA GLU A 37 17.86 24.04 -12.06
C GLU A 37 17.43 22.66 -11.52
N PRO A 38 16.26 22.14 -11.95
CA PRO A 38 15.85 20.80 -11.61
C PRO A 38 17.02 19.85 -11.84
N HIS A 39 17.26 18.92 -10.91
CA HIS A 39 18.31 17.94 -11.13
C HIS A 39 17.86 17.08 -12.33
N GLU A 40 18.55 17.17 -13.46
CA GLU A 40 18.19 16.37 -14.63
C GLU A 40 18.73 14.95 -14.51
N GLN A 41 17.94 13.96 -14.93
CA GLN A 41 18.36 12.58 -15.12
C GLN A 41 17.79 12.03 -16.42
N ALA A 42 18.53 11.13 -17.06
CA ALA A 42 18.13 10.53 -18.33
C ALA A 42 18.28 9.01 -18.31
N ALA A 43 17.29 8.33 -18.89
CA ALA A 43 17.28 6.89 -19.09
C ALA A 43 16.68 6.55 -20.45
N ASP A 44 16.72 5.28 -20.85
CA ASP A 44 16.07 4.87 -22.09
C ASP A 44 14.55 4.76 -21.87
N ILE A 45 14.15 4.37 -20.65
CA ILE A 45 12.76 4.26 -20.20
C ILE A 45 12.61 4.87 -18.79
N VAL A 46 11.59 5.72 -18.61
CA VAL A 46 11.12 6.18 -17.30
C VAL A 46 9.79 5.49 -16.99
N ILE A 47 9.67 4.92 -15.79
CA ILE A 47 8.48 4.20 -15.34
C ILE A 47 7.97 4.91 -14.08
N ILE A 48 6.71 5.36 -14.12
CA ILE A 48 6.06 6.05 -13.01
C ILE A 48 5.21 5.03 -12.25
N GLY A 49 5.54 4.77 -10.98
CA GLY A 49 4.87 3.77 -10.14
C GLY A 49 5.61 2.42 -10.11
N ALA A 50 5.94 1.95 -8.91
CA ALA A 50 6.65 0.68 -8.69
C ALA A 50 5.72 -0.39 -8.13
N GLY A 51 4.46 -0.39 -8.56
CA GLY A 51 3.52 -1.50 -8.41
C GLY A 51 4.01 -2.77 -9.10
N LEU A 52 3.17 -3.82 -9.13
CA LEU A 52 3.51 -5.07 -9.84
C LEU A 52 3.76 -4.84 -11.33
N GLY A 53 2.97 -3.98 -11.97
CA GLY A 53 3.13 -3.60 -13.37
C GLY A 53 4.47 -2.89 -13.63
N GLY A 54 4.79 -1.86 -12.85
CA GLY A 54 6.05 -1.11 -12.98
C GLY A 54 7.28 -1.96 -12.67
N CYS A 55 7.24 -2.79 -11.63
CA CYS A 55 8.31 -3.75 -11.34
C CYS A 55 8.49 -4.75 -12.50
N ALA A 56 7.40 -5.28 -13.07
CA ALA A 56 7.48 -6.21 -14.20
C ALA A 56 8.05 -5.53 -15.46
N ALA A 57 7.65 -4.29 -15.74
CA ALA A 57 8.15 -3.48 -16.84
C ALA A 57 9.65 -3.18 -16.67
N ALA A 58 10.09 -2.77 -15.48
CA ALA A 58 11.51 -2.54 -15.19
C ALA A 58 12.35 -3.80 -15.39
N LEU A 59 11.89 -4.95 -14.87
CA LEU A 59 12.55 -6.24 -15.07
C LEU A 59 12.63 -6.64 -16.55
N ALA A 60 11.56 -6.42 -17.32
CA ALA A 60 11.54 -6.70 -18.75
C ALA A 60 12.50 -5.77 -19.53
N ALA A 61 12.46 -4.47 -19.25
CA ALA A 61 13.31 -3.46 -19.87
C ALA A 61 14.80 -3.72 -19.61
N CYS A 62 15.20 -3.90 -18.34
CA CYS A 62 16.60 -4.16 -17.99
C CYS A 62 17.13 -5.47 -18.60
N ARG A 63 16.31 -6.53 -18.67
CA ARG A 63 16.68 -7.78 -19.35
C ARG A 63 16.94 -7.60 -20.85
N ASN A 64 16.35 -6.59 -21.47
CA ASN A 64 16.58 -6.22 -22.87
C ASN A 64 17.67 -5.14 -23.04
N GLY A 65 18.43 -4.85 -21.98
CA GLY A 65 19.58 -3.94 -22.04
C GLY A 65 19.26 -2.46 -21.78
N ALA A 66 17.99 -2.08 -21.62
CA ALA A 66 17.62 -0.69 -21.39
C ALA A 66 18.06 -0.20 -20.00
N ARG A 67 18.48 1.06 -19.93
CA ARG A 67 18.61 1.82 -18.68
C ARG A 67 17.24 2.36 -18.28
N VAL A 68 16.90 2.19 -17.02
CA VAL A 68 15.56 2.47 -16.50
C VAL A 68 15.64 3.38 -15.29
N ILE A 69 14.76 4.38 -15.22
CA ILE A 69 14.42 5.07 -13.98
C ILE A 69 13.00 4.64 -13.58
N LEU A 70 12.84 4.17 -12.35
CA LEU A 70 11.57 3.73 -11.78
C LEU A 70 11.25 4.59 -10.56
N THR A 71 10.08 5.22 -10.52
CA THR A 71 9.62 6.03 -9.37
C THR A 71 8.54 5.31 -8.57
N GLU A 72 8.44 5.61 -7.28
CA GLU A 72 7.41 5.08 -6.37
C GLU A 72 7.00 6.17 -5.38
N PRO A 73 5.71 6.56 -5.27
CA PRO A 73 5.24 7.55 -4.29
C PRO A 73 5.52 7.17 -2.83
N THR A 74 5.72 5.89 -2.50
CA THR A 74 6.05 5.46 -1.14
C THR A 74 7.48 4.95 -0.98
N ASP A 75 7.84 4.52 0.22
CA ASP A 75 9.10 3.81 0.50
C ASP A 75 9.02 2.32 0.15
N TRP A 76 7.88 1.80 -0.30
CA TRP A 76 7.59 0.37 -0.50
C TRP A 76 7.16 0.07 -1.94
N ILE A 77 8.01 -0.62 -2.71
CA ILE A 77 7.63 -1.16 -4.02
C ILE A 77 6.69 -2.37 -3.90
N GLY A 78 5.91 -2.64 -4.94
CA GLY A 78 5.11 -3.87 -5.10
C GLY A 78 3.59 -3.69 -5.06
N GLY A 79 3.11 -2.44 -4.97
CA GLY A 79 1.69 -2.10 -5.11
C GLY A 79 0.80 -2.90 -4.16
N GLN A 80 -0.15 -3.64 -4.73
CA GLN A 80 -1.04 -4.55 -3.99
C GLN A 80 -0.32 -5.36 -2.91
N LEU A 81 0.82 -5.99 -3.25
CA LEU A 81 1.50 -6.98 -2.38
C LEU A 81 2.20 -6.40 -1.17
N SER A 82 2.34 -5.07 -1.11
CA SER A 82 3.18 -4.39 -0.15
C SER A 82 2.53 -3.12 0.40
N GLN A 83 2.60 -2.01 -0.33
CA GLN A 83 2.17 -0.69 0.14
C GLN A 83 0.66 -0.58 0.35
N GLN A 84 -0.11 -1.38 -0.38
CA GLN A 84 -1.57 -1.52 -0.18
C GLN A 84 -1.91 -2.65 0.83
N ALA A 85 -0.90 -3.40 1.28
CA ALA A 85 -0.94 -4.46 2.30
C ALA A 85 -1.81 -5.69 1.96
N ILE A 86 -2.08 -5.97 0.69
CA ILE A 86 -3.01 -7.03 0.27
C ILE A 86 -2.27 -8.21 -0.36
N PRO A 87 -2.52 -9.46 0.10
CA PRO A 87 -1.98 -10.62 -0.61
C PRO A 87 -2.51 -10.68 -2.05
N PRO A 88 -1.83 -11.38 -2.98
CA PRO A 88 -2.26 -11.44 -4.37
C PRO A 88 -3.70 -11.97 -4.52
N ASP A 89 -4.49 -11.42 -5.45
CA ASP A 89 -5.82 -11.95 -5.82
C ASP A 89 -5.68 -12.73 -7.14
N GLU A 90 -5.83 -14.05 -7.09
CA GLU A 90 -5.33 -14.94 -8.15
C GLU A 90 -6.35 -15.99 -8.57
N HIS A 91 -6.23 -16.42 -9.83
CA HIS A 91 -7.07 -17.49 -10.34
C HIS A 91 -6.73 -18.84 -9.69
N GLN A 92 -7.71 -19.74 -9.65
CA GLN A 92 -7.60 -21.04 -8.95
C GLN A 92 -6.49 -21.97 -9.45
N TRP A 93 -6.01 -21.77 -10.69
CA TRP A 93 -4.97 -22.58 -11.34
C TRP A 93 -3.58 -21.97 -11.24
N ILE A 94 -3.39 -20.94 -10.40
CA ILE A 94 -2.17 -20.14 -10.38
C ILE A 94 -0.90 -20.95 -10.15
N GLU A 95 -0.96 -22.11 -9.49
CA GLU A 95 0.21 -22.99 -9.30
C GLU A 95 0.61 -23.82 -10.53
N SER A 96 -0.22 -23.83 -11.58
CA SER A 96 -0.04 -24.71 -12.73
C SER A 96 0.21 -23.95 -14.02
N PHE A 97 -0.66 -23.00 -14.39
CA PHE A 97 -0.54 -22.23 -15.64
C PHE A 97 -1.15 -20.84 -15.48
N GLY A 98 -1.18 -20.01 -16.54
CA GLY A 98 -1.86 -18.71 -16.52
C GLY A 98 -1.07 -17.57 -15.87
N ARG A 99 0.20 -17.79 -15.53
CA ARG A 99 1.13 -16.79 -14.98
C ARG A 99 2.38 -16.66 -15.84
N THR A 100 2.99 -15.48 -15.82
CA THR A 100 4.31 -15.26 -16.41
C THR A 100 5.41 -15.92 -15.56
N GLU A 101 6.54 -16.24 -16.17
CA GLU A 101 7.69 -16.83 -15.45
C GLU A 101 8.27 -15.89 -14.39
N SER A 102 8.33 -14.58 -14.65
CA SER A 102 8.79 -13.59 -13.68
C SER A 102 7.87 -13.55 -12.45
N TYR A 103 6.56 -13.65 -12.65
CA TYR A 103 5.62 -13.71 -11.55
C TYR A 103 5.72 -15.05 -10.80
N ALA A 104 5.90 -16.18 -11.50
CA ALA A 104 6.19 -17.47 -10.86
C ALA A 104 7.45 -17.40 -9.98
N LYS A 105 8.51 -16.75 -10.46
CA LYS A 105 9.74 -16.52 -9.70
C LYS A 105 9.50 -15.67 -8.45
N LEU A 106 8.74 -14.59 -8.54
CA LEU A 106 8.36 -13.77 -7.38
C LEU A 106 7.68 -14.61 -6.29
N ARG A 107 6.72 -15.46 -6.67
CA ARG A 107 6.01 -16.36 -5.73
C ARG A 107 6.96 -17.34 -5.04
N THR A 108 7.88 -17.92 -5.80
CA THR A 108 8.91 -18.83 -5.26
C THR A 108 9.79 -18.09 -4.27
N LEU A 109 10.28 -16.89 -4.61
CA LEU A 109 11.11 -16.08 -3.71
C LEU A 109 10.40 -15.71 -2.41
N ILE A 110 9.11 -15.39 -2.45
CA ILE A 110 8.33 -15.13 -1.23
C ILE A 110 8.31 -16.38 -0.33
N ARG A 111 8.07 -17.57 -0.90
CA ARG A 111 8.09 -18.84 -0.13
C ARG A 111 9.46 -19.15 0.42
N ASP A 112 10.48 -18.99 -0.40
CA ASP A 112 11.86 -19.28 -0.06
C ASP A 112 12.34 -18.36 1.06
N TYR A 113 11.90 -17.09 1.07
CA TYR A 113 12.19 -16.17 2.17
C TYR A 113 11.67 -16.70 3.52
N TYR A 114 10.42 -17.18 3.58
CA TYR A 114 9.89 -17.82 4.79
C TYR A 114 10.65 -19.10 5.13
N LYS A 115 10.92 -19.96 4.14
CA LYS A 115 11.66 -21.20 4.36
C LYS A 115 13.08 -20.94 4.87
N GLN A 116 13.74 -19.90 4.39
CA GLN A 116 15.12 -19.62 4.75
C GLN A 116 15.25 -18.92 6.10
N TYR A 117 14.40 -17.92 6.37
CA TYR A 117 14.64 -16.98 7.47
C TYR A 117 13.64 -17.08 8.62
N TYR A 118 12.48 -17.72 8.43
CA TYR A 118 11.47 -17.80 9.47
C TYR A 118 11.54 -19.12 10.23
N PRO A 119 11.15 -19.13 11.52
CA PRO A 119 11.11 -20.32 12.35
C PRO A 119 9.89 -21.17 12.00
N LEU A 120 9.84 -21.71 10.79
CA LEU A 120 8.78 -22.61 10.34
C LEU A 120 8.84 -23.97 11.06
N THR A 121 7.69 -24.57 11.31
CA THR A 121 7.62 -25.99 11.67
C THR A 121 8.22 -26.86 10.56
N SER A 122 8.68 -28.06 10.89
CA SER A 122 9.21 -29.02 9.90
C SER A 122 8.18 -29.32 8.79
N LYS A 123 6.89 -29.41 9.15
CA LYS A 123 5.80 -29.63 8.19
C LYS A 123 5.65 -28.45 7.22
N ALA A 124 5.59 -27.22 7.74
CA ALA A 124 5.43 -26.03 6.90
C ALA A 124 6.65 -25.81 5.99
N ARG A 125 7.87 -26.00 6.52
CA ARG A 125 9.12 -25.91 5.76
C ARG A 125 9.16 -26.87 4.57
N ASN A 126 8.67 -28.09 4.75
CA ASN A 126 8.64 -29.14 3.72
C ASN A 126 7.41 -29.06 2.80
N THR A 127 6.51 -28.09 3.00
CA THR A 127 5.36 -27.89 2.11
C THR A 127 5.82 -27.21 0.83
N ALA A 128 5.60 -27.85 -0.32
CA ALA A 128 6.04 -27.34 -1.63
C ALA A 128 5.48 -25.94 -1.91
N ASN A 129 4.14 -25.84 -1.94
CA ASN A 129 3.41 -24.58 -2.13
C ASN A 129 2.99 -23.99 -0.78
N LEU A 130 3.97 -23.65 0.05
CA LEU A 130 3.72 -23.00 1.34
C LEU A 130 2.89 -21.72 1.13
N ASN A 131 1.82 -21.60 1.93
CA ASN A 131 1.09 -20.37 2.17
C ASN A 131 1.26 -20.02 3.67
N PRO A 132 2.11 -19.03 4.01
CA PRO A 132 2.38 -18.66 5.40
C PRO A 132 1.12 -18.38 6.22
N GLY A 133 0.13 -17.75 5.59
CA GLY A 133 -1.13 -17.37 6.22
C GLY A 133 -2.26 -18.38 6.12
N ASN A 134 -2.15 -19.38 5.25
CA ASN A 134 -3.26 -20.27 4.88
C ASN A 134 -4.57 -19.50 4.63
N GLY A 135 -4.48 -18.27 4.10
CA GLY A 135 -5.63 -17.44 3.76
C GLY A 135 -6.39 -18.03 2.58
N SER A 136 -7.71 -17.83 2.55
CA SER A 136 -8.57 -18.44 1.53
C SER A 136 -8.63 -17.66 0.21
N VAL A 137 -8.21 -16.40 0.20
CA VAL A 137 -8.21 -15.55 -1.01
C VAL A 137 -7.15 -15.94 -2.04
N SER A 138 -6.02 -16.47 -1.59
CA SER A 138 -4.83 -16.68 -2.43
C SER A 138 -4.09 -17.95 -2.07
N ARG A 139 -3.32 -18.48 -3.01
CA ARG A 139 -2.39 -19.60 -2.76
C ARG A 139 -1.07 -19.16 -2.13
N ILE A 140 -0.87 -17.85 -1.91
CA ILE A 140 0.23 -17.29 -1.14
C ILE A 140 -0.21 -16.02 -0.40
N CYS A 141 -0.59 -16.17 0.87
CA CYS A 141 -0.82 -15.02 1.75
C CYS A 141 0.43 -14.81 2.61
N HIS A 142 1.01 -13.62 2.52
CA HIS A 142 2.30 -13.30 3.12
C HIS A 142 2.28 -11.87 3.67
N GLU A 143 3.23 -11.53 4.53
CA GLU A 143 3.42 -10.18 5.04
C GLU A 143 3.96 -9.24 3.94
N PRO A 144 3.64 -7.92 3.96
CA PRO A 144 4.09 -6.96 2.96
C PRO A 144 5.62 -6.92 2.78
N LYS A 145 6.35 -6.90 3.90
CA LYS A 145 7.82 -6.83 3.92
C LYS A 145 8.49 -8.01 3.22
N VAL A 146 7.85 -9.18 3.19
CA VAL A 146 8.39 -10.34 2.45
C VAL A 146 8.20 -10.17 0.94
N GLY A 147 7.07 -9.60 0.51
CA GLY A 147 6.86 -9.23 -0.90
C GLY A 147 7.89 -8.22 -1.37
N ILE A 148 8.18 -7.20 -0.55
CA ILE A 148 9.21 -6.20 -0.82
C ILE A 148 10.58 -6.84 -0.95
N ALA A 149 10.99 -7.68 0.01
CA ALA A 149 12.28 -8.36 -0.03
C ALA A 149 12.45 -9.22 -1.29
N ALA A 150 11.39 -9.94 -1.68
CA ALA A 150 11.40 -10.73 -2.90
C ALA A 150 11.55 -9.85 -4.16
N LEU A 151 10.76 -8.77 -4.30
CA LEU A 151 10.87 -7.84 -5.43
C LEU A 151 12.22 -7.13 -5.48
N GLN A 152 12.70 -6.63 -4.35
CA GLN A 152 14.02 -6.01 -4.25
C GLN A 152 15.12 -6.99 -4.67
N SER A 153 15.04 -8.26 -4.28
CA SER A 153 16.03 -9.27 -4.72
C SER A 153 16.02 -9.49 -6.24
N MET A 154 14.87 -9.34 -6.90
CA MET A 154 14.76 -9.46 -8.35
C MET A 154 15.34 -8.25 -9.09
N LEU A 155 15.18 -7.05 -8.53
CA LEU A 155 15.67 -5.79 -9.10
C LEU A 155 17.15 -5.52 -8.74
N ALA A 156 17.65 -6.10 -7.64
CA ALA A 156 18.97 -5.82 -7.09
C ALA A 156 20.13 -5.93 -8.10
N PRO A 157 20.19 -6.91 -9.01
CA PRO A 157 21.27 -6.95 -10.00
C PRO A 157 21.30 -5.72 -10.92
N ALA A 158 20.14 -5.28 -11.42
CA ALA A 158 20.04 -4.11 -12.29
C ALA A 158 20.31 -2.81 -11.55
N ILE A 159 19.90 -2.72 -10.28
CA ILE A 159 20.23 -1.58 -9.40
C ILE A 159 21.74 -1.54 -9.16
N SER A 160 22.34 -2.67 -8.78
CA SER A 160 23.76 -2.75 -8.46
C SER A 160 24.67 -2.47 -9.65
N SER A 161 24.23 -2.77 -10.87
CA SER A 161 24.98 -2.45 -12.09
C SER A 161 24.76 -1.01 -12.58
N GLY A 162 23.90 -0.23 -11.92
CA GLY A 162 23.50 1.11 -12.36
C GLY A 162 22.59 1.11 -13.60
N GLN A 163 22.04 -0.04 -13.99
CA GLN A 163 21.11 -0.14 -15.12
C GLN A 163 19.69 0.31 -14.73
N LEU A 164 19.31 0.14 -13.45
CA LEU A 164 18.04 0.60 -12.89
C LEU A 164 18.30 1.59 -11.76
N THR A 165 17.74 2.79 -11.87
CA THR A 165 17.66 3.74 -10.77
C THR A 165 16.25 3.71 -10.19
N LEU A 166 16.13 3.40 -8.89
CA LEU A 166 14.86 3.39 -8.16
C LEU A 166 14.76 4.64 -7.28
N LEU A 167 13.75 5.47 -7.52
CA LEU A 167 13.46 6.69 -6.77
C LEU A 167 12.19 6.48 -5.92
N LEU A 168 12.39 6.17 -4.64
CA LEU A 168 11.30 6.01 -3.67
C LEU A 168 10.80 7.37 -3.15
N ASN A 169 9.61 7.39 -2.57
CA ASN A 169 8.92 8.59 -2.11
C ASN A 169 8.87 9.70 -3.17
N THR A 170 8.69 9.35 -4.44
CA THR A 170 8.84 10.25 -5.59
C THR A 170 7.59 10.24 -6.45
N GLU A 171 6.89 11.37 -6.49
CA GLU A 171 5.63 11.57 -7.22
C GLU A 171 5.84 12.43 -8.47
N PRO A 172 5.13 12.17 -9.58
CA PRO A 172 5.15 13.05 -10.75
C PRO A 172 4.42 14.37 -10.44
N LEU A 173 4.97 15.50 -10.89
CA LEU A 173 4.39 16.83 -10.72
C LEU A 173 3.87 17.43 -12.03
N SER A 174 4.64 17.26 -13.10
CA SER A 174 4.31 17.80 -14.42
C SER A 174 5.00 16.99 -15.52
N ALA A 175 4.44 17.04 -16.73
CA ALA A 175 5.04 16.46 -17.91
C ALA A 175 5.22 17.52 -19.01
N GLU A 176 6.31 17.41 -19.75
CA GLU A 176 6.56 18.16 -20.97
C GLU A 176 6.20 17.30 -22.17
N VAL A 177 5.45 17.86 -23.11
CA VAL A 177 4.92 17.15 -24.26
C VAL A 177 5.18 17.97 -25.52
N SER A 178 5.68 17.30 -26.57
CA SER A 178 5.87 17.85 -27.91
C SER A 178 5.08 17.03 -28.93
N GLY A 179 3.97 17.58 -29.41
CA GLY A 179 2.99 16.82 -30.19
C GLY A 179 2.40 15.70 -29.34
N ASP A 180 2.51 14.46 -29.81
CA ASP A 180 2.05 13.26 -29.08
C ASP A 180 3.19 12.56 -28.30
N ASN A 181 4.34 13.22 -28.15
CA ASN A 181 5.51 12.63 -27.48
C ASN A 181 5.79 13.32 -26.14
N ILE A 182 5.83 12.54 -25.06
CA ILE A 182 6.34 13.00 -23.77
C ILE A 182 7.87 13.13 -23.88
N THR A 183 8.40 14.30 -23.54
CA THR A 183 9.85 14.58 -23.60
C THR A 183 10.52 14.59 -22.24
N ALA A 184 9.76 14.93 -21.19
CA ALA A 184 10.23 14.93 -19.82
C ALA A 184 9.08 14.76 -18.82
N VAL A 185 9.38 14.19 -17.65
CA VAL A 185 8.50 14.21 -16.47
C VAL A 185 9.27 14.78 -15.29
N THR A 186 8.79 15.88 -14.73
CA THR A 186 9.32 16.44 -13.48
C THR A 186 8.66 15.75 -12.31
N SER A 187 9.46 15.22 -11.39
CA SER A 187 9.01 14.50 -10.20
C SER A 187 9.60 15.10 -8.92
N GLN A 188 8.90 14.95 -7.81
CA GLN A 188 9.33 15.44 -6.51
C GLN A 188 9.51 14.29 -5.54
N THR A 189 10.75 14.15 -5.04
CA THR A 189 11.05 13.24 -3.93
C THR A 189 10.72 13.92 -2.60
N GLN A 190 10.01 13.23 -1.71
CA GLN A 190 9.68 13.74 -0.39
C GLN A 190 10.95 14.16 0.38
N GLY A 191 10.97 15.41 0.86
CA GLY A 191 12.11 15.96 1.61
C GLY A 191 13.29 16.45 0.74
N ALA A 192 13.27 16.23 -0.58
CA ALA A 192 14.24 16.83 -1.48
C ALA A 192 13.96 18.33 -1.66
N ALA A 193 15.00 19.15 -1.66
CA ALA A 193 14.88 20.60 -1.79
C ALA A 193 14.36 21.04 -3.17
N HIS A 194 14.66 20.27 -4.21
CA HIS A 194 14.29 20.58 -5.60
C HIS A 194 13.75 19.33 -6.30
N PRO A 195 12.80 19.49 -7.23
CA PRO A 195 12.37 18.42 -8.13
C PRO A 195 13.50 17.89 -9.01
N VAL A 196 13.30 16.68 -9.53
CA VAL A 196 14.14 16.03 -10.54
C VAL A 196 13.38 15.99 -11.87
N THR A 197 14.02 16.39 -12.98
CA THR A 197 13.44 16.27 -14.32
C THR A 197 13.97 15.01 -14.99
N LEU A 198 13.07 14.13 -15.40
CA LEU A 198 13.38 12.80 -15.95
C LEU A 198 13.15 12.81 -17.45
N HIS A 199 14.20 12.58 -18.22
CA HIS A 199 14.16 12.45 -19.68
C HIS A 199 14.25 10.98 -20.11
N ALA A 200 13.44 10.59 -21.08
CA ALA A 200 13.51 9.26 -21.68
C ALA A 200 12.94 9.23 -23.10
N SER A 201 13.31 8.19 -23.85
CA SER A 201 12.71 7.91 -25.15
C SER A 201 11.32 7.29 -25.02
N HIS A 202 11.04 6.61 -23.90
CA HIS A 202 9.74 6.02 -23.61
C HIS A 202 9.38 6.26 -22.15
N PHE A 203 8.10 6.50 -21.91
CA PHE A 203 7.51 6.62 -20.58
C PHE A 203 6.46 5.52 -20.41
N ILE A 204 6.45 4.89 -19.24
CA ILE A 204 5.44 3.91 -18.86
C ILE A 204 4.72 4.45 -17.63
N ASP A 205 3.43 4.73 -17.77
CA ASP A 205 2.58 4.95 -16.61
C ASP A 205 2.19 3.59 -16.01
N ALA A 206 2.71 3.33 -14.82
CA ALA A 206 2.39 2.18 -14.00
C ALA A 206 1.95 2.63 -12.59
N SER A 207 1.47 3.86 -12.47
CA SER A 207 0.79 4.37 -11.28
C SER A 207 -0.56 3.68 -11.13
N GLU A 208 -1.10 3.67 -9.92
CA GLU A 208 -2.35 2.97 -9.63
C GLU A 208 -3.58 3.71 -10.21
N GLU A 209 -3.46 5.02 -10.49
CA GLU A 209 -4.55 5.90 -10.91
C GLU A 209 -4.38 6.50 -12.31
N GLY A 210 -3.28 6.19 -13.02
CA GLY A 210 -2.97 6.78 -14.33
C GLY A 210 -2.50 8.23 -14.24
N ASP A 211 -1.64 8.53 -13.27
CA ASP A 211 -1.19 9.87 -12.89
C ASP A 211 -0.55 10.67 -14.03
N LEU A 212 0.03 10.02 -15.04
CA LEU A 212 0.59 10.76 -16.19
C LEU A 212 -0.49 11.27 -17.14
N LEU A 213 -1.63 10.59 -17.26
CA LEU A 213 -2.70 10.94 -18.20
C LEU A 213 -3.14 12.42 -18.10
N PRO A 214 -3.48 12.96 -16.91
CA PRO A 214 -3.81 14.38 -16.79
C PRO A 214 -2.60 15.29 -17.00
N LEU A 215 -1.39 14.88 -16.57
CA LEU A 215 -0.17 15.69 -16.68
C LEU A 215 0.26 15.89 -18.13
N THR A 216 0.02 14.90 -18.99
CA THR A 216 0.33 14.94 -20.42
C THR A 216 -0.83 15.46 -21.27
N LYS A 217 -2.00 15.71 -20.65
CA LYS A 217 -3.26 16.04 -21.32
C LYS A 217 -3.67 14.97 -22.34
N THR A 218 -3.32 13.71 -22.07
CA THR A 218 -3.77 12.57 -22.87
C THR A 218 -5.28 12.45 -22.73
N GLU A 219 -5.97 12.03 -23.78
CA GLU A 219 -7.41 11.74 -23.71
C GLU A 219 -7.64 10.43 -22.95
N TYR A 220 -8.52 10.45 -21.94
CA TYR A 220 -8.91 9.28 -21.17
C TYR A 220 -10.37 9.37 -20.73
N VAL A 221 -10.91 8.24 -20.29
CA VAL A 221 -12.26 8.13 -19.75
C VAL A 221 -12.18 7.72 -18.29
N LEU A 222 -13.08 8.27 -17.47
CA LEU A 222 -13.27 7.86 -16.08
C LEU A 222 -14.61 7.16 -15.93
N GLY A 223 -14.70 6.26 -14.95
CA GLY A 223 -15.94 5.61 -14.56
C GLY A 223 -16.50 4.63 -15.59
N ALA A 224 -17.83 4.51 -15.64
CA ALA A 224 -18.49 3.54 -16.51
C ALA A 224 -18.88 4.17 -17.85
N GLU A 225 -18.43 3.58 -18.94
CA GLU A 225 -18.84 3.93 -20.31
C GLU A 225 -20.24 3.36 -20.63
N SER A 226 -20.89 3.92 -21.65
CA SER A 226 -22.18 3.47 -22.16
C SER A 226 -22.06 2.42 -23.27
N ARG A 227 -23.15 1.67 -23.50
CA ARG A 227 -23.26 0.77 -24.68
C ARG A 227 -23.02 1.49 -26.00
N SER A 228 -23.39 2.77 -26.12
CA SER A 228 -23.19 3.53 -27.35
C SER A 228 -21.74 3.95 -27.60
N GLU A 229 -20.93 4.04 -26.54
CA GLU A 229 -19.50 4.40 -26.66
C GLU A 229 -18.65 3.20 -27.06
N THR A 230 -18.87 2.05 -26.40
CA THR A 230 -18.00 0.88 -26.57
C THR A 230 -18.61 -0.23 -27.42
N GLY A 231 -19.93 -0.24 -27.62
CA GLY A 231 -20.66 -1.36 -28.22
C GLY A 231 -20.81 -2.57 -27.30
N GLU A 232 -20.33 -2.50 -26.04
CA GLU A 232 -20.41 -3.62 -25.11
C GLU A 232 -21.86 -3.92 -24.70
N PRO A 233 -22.37 -5.16 -24.90
CA PRO A 233 -23.76 -5.48 -24.59
C PRO A 233 -24.13 -5.32 -23.10
N HIS A 234 -23.15 -5.45 -22.22
CA HIS A 234 -23.32 -5.40 -20.77
C HIS A 234 -23.05 -4.02 -20.16
N ALA A 235 -22.56 -3.04 -20.94
CA ALA A 235 -22.38 -1.68 -20.45
C ALA A 235 -23.75 -1.03 -20.11
N PRO A 236 -23.79 -0.03 -19.22
CA PRO A 236 -25.00 0.73 -18.95
C PRO A 236 -25.49 1.52 -20.18
N GLU A 237 -26.76 1.93 -20.17
CA GLU A 237 -27.32 2.77 -21.24
C GLU A 237 -26.70 4.15 -21.33
N LYS A 238 -26.26 4.68 -20.19
CA LYS A 238 -25.68 6.02 -20.06
C LYS A 238 -24.34 5.89 -19.36
N ALA A 239 -23.38 6.67 -19.83
CA ALA A 239 -22.10 6.80 -19.17
C ALA A 239 -22.30 7.38 -17.77
N ASN A 240 -21.44 6.97 -16.84
CA ASN A 240 -21.34 7.56 -15.52
C ASN A 240 -19.86 7.76 -15.16
N PRO A 241 -19.30 8.95 -15.42
CA PRO A 241 -17.88 9.21 -15.20
C PRO A 241 -17.49 9.24 -13.72
N ARG A 242 -18.47 9.29 -12.82
CA ARG A 242 -18.24 9.22 -11.37
C ARG A 242 -18.28 7.79 -10.83
N ASN A 243 -18.68 6.81 -11.63
CA ASN A 243 -18.78 5.41 -11.20
C ASN A 243 -17.42 4.71 -11.26
N ILE A 244 -16.50 5.16 -10.42
CA ILE A 244 -15.19 4.54 -10.21
C ILE A 244 -15.33 3.51 -9.08
N GLN A 245 -14.61 2.39 -9.18
CA GLN A 245 -14.63 1.38 -8.12
C GLN A 245 -14.15 2.00 -6.79
N SER A 246 -14.82 1.64 -5.70
CA SER A 246 -14.44 2.02 -4.35
C SER A 246 -13.00 1.59 -4.01
N PHE A 247 -12.29 2.42 -3.28
CA PHE A 247 -10.95 2.11 -2.75
C PHE A 247 -11.00 1.85 -1.25
N THR A 248 -9.94 1.22 -0.71
CA THR A 248 -9.91 0.79 0.70
C THR A 248 -8.56 1.09 1.33
N HIS A 249 -8.54 1.77 2.48
CA HIS A 249 -7.33 1.86 3.31
C HIS A 249 -7.23 0.62 4.20
N CYS A 250 -6.47 -0.37 3.75
CA CYS A 250 -6.33 -1.66 4.42
C CYS A 250 -5.58 -1.54 5.75
N PHE A 251 -5.78 -2.49 6.66
CA PHE A 251 -5.01 -2.55 7.91
C PHE A 251 -4.87 -3.98 8.41
N ALA A 252 -3.79 -4.27 9.15
CA ALA A 252 -3.55 -5.61 9.69
C ALA A 252 -3.91 -5.68 11.17
N ILE A 253 -4.45 -6.81 11.61
CA ILE A 253 -4.75 -7.09 13.02
C ILE A 253 -4.29 -8.48 13.44
N ASP A 254 -4.00 -8.62 14.73
CA ASP A 254 -3.96 -9.90 15.44
C ASP A 254 -4.96 -9.91 16.61
N HIS A 255 -5.16 -11.05 17.27
CA HIS A 255 -6.12 -11.20 18.36
C HIS A 255 -5.45 -11.85 19.58
N LEU A 256 -5.24 -11.03 20.61
CA LEU A 256 -4.68 -11.45 21.89
C LEU A 256 -5.84 -11.66 22.87
N ALA A 257 -6.37 -12.88 22.89
CA ALA A 257 -7.54 -13.23 23.69
C ALA A 257 -7.30 -12.99 25.20
N GLY A 258 -8.17 -12.18 25.81
CA GLY A 258 -8.07 -11.79 27.22
C GLY A 258 -7.33 -10.47 27.47
N GLU A 259 -6.80 -9.84 26.42
CA GLU A 259 -6.25 -8.48 26.47
C GLU A 259 -7.25 -7.46 25.92
N ASP A 260 -6.97 -6.17 26.14
CA ASP A 260 -7.72 -5.05 25.58
C ASP A 260 -6.77 -4.12 24.82
N HIS A 261 -6.99 -4.01 23.52
CA HIS A 261 -6.26 -3.17 22.57
C HIS A 261 -7.22 -2.25 21.81
N THR A 262 -8.38 -1.95 22.41
CA THR A 262 -9.39 -1.06 21.83
C THR A 262 -8.75 0.28 21.49
N ILE A 263 -8.87 0.70 20.22
CA ILE A 263 -8.30 1.97 19.78
C ILE A 263 -9.10 3.15 20.34
N GLU A 264 -8.52 4.34 20.31
CA GLU A 264 -9.30 5.56 20.52
C GLU A 264 -10.45 5.61 19.53
N ARG A 265 -11.61 6.04 20.03
CA ARG A 265 -12.83 6.14 19.22
C ARG A 265 -12.58 7.07 18.03
N PRO A 266 -12.72 6.59 16.78
CA PRO A 266 -12.48 7.41 15.60
C PRO A 266 -13.43 8.61 15.54
N GLU A 267 -12.94 9.74 15.03
CA GLU A 267 -13.68 11.00 14.97
C GLU A 267 -15.00 10.87 14.20
N MET A 268 -15.00 10.10 13.09
CA MET A 268 -16.19 9.88 12.27
C MET A 268 -17.01 8.64 12.67
N TYR A 269 -16.73 8.01 13.82
CA TYR A 269 -17.41 6.77 14.20
C TYR A 269 -18.93 6.92 14.30
N ASP A 270 -19.42 8.08 14.78
CA ASP A 270 -20.85 8.35 14.88
C ASP A 270 -21.57 8.30 13.53
N PHE A 271 -20.90 8.77 12.49
CA PHE A 271 -21.40 8.68 11.13
C PHE A 271 -21.34 7.23 10.63
N TRP A 272 -20.19 6.58 10.72
CA TRP A 272 -19.98 5.26 10.11
C TRP A 272 -20.78 4.13 10.77
N LYS A 273 -21.04 4.19 12.09
CA LYS A 273 -21.86 3.17 12.79
C LYS A 273 -23.32 3.11 12.32
N ASP A 274 -23.81 4.20 11.73
CA ASP A 274 -25.20 4.34 11.27
C ASP A 274 -25.30 4.48 9.74
N HIS A 275 -24.17 4.63 9.04
CA HIS A 275 -24.13 4.80 7.59
C HIS A 275 -24.67 3.57 6.85
N THR A 276 -25.58 3.83 5.92
CA THR A 276 -26.08 2.87 4.92
C THR A 276 -25.73 3.42 3.54
N PRO A 277 -24.97 2.67 2.71
CA PRO A 277 -24.57 3.15 1.39
C PRO A 277 -25.80 3.49 0.52
N PRO A 278 -25.84 4.67 -0.11
CA PRO A 278 -26.97 5.14 -0.90
C PRO A 278 -26.95 4.55 -2.32
N LEU A 279 -27.00 3.21 -2.42
CA LEU A 279 -26.93 2.48 -3.68
C LEU A 279 -28.31 2.08 -4.20
N THR A 280 -28.42 1.86 -5.51
CA THR A 280 -29.60 1.25 -6.15
C THR A 280 -29.15 0.03 -6.97
N PRO A 281 -29.63 -1.19 -6.63
CA PRO A 281 -30.47 -1.52 -5.48
C PRO A 281 -29.76 -1.26 -4.13
N ALA A 282 -30.56 -1.14 -3.08
CA ALA A 282 -30.07 -0.77 -1.75
C ALA A 282 -29.01 -1.76 -1.23
N TRP A 283 -28.01 -1.22 -0.53
CA TRP A 283 -27.09 -2.03 0.24
C TRP A 283 -27.83 -2.81 1.32
N SER A 284 -27.24 -3.93 1.76
CA SER A 284 -27.81 -4.82 2.77
C SER A 284 -27.72 -4.24 4.20
N GLY A 285 -28.35 -3.09 4.44
CA GLY A 285 -28.42 -2.41 5.73
C GLY A 285 -27.21 -1.51 6.01
N LYS A 286 -26.74 -1.50 7.26
CA LYS A 286 -25.57 -0.68 7.66
C LYS A 286 -24.29 -1.21 7.03
N LEU A 287 -23.39 -0.29 6.65
CA LEU A 287 -22.07 -0.65 6.11
C LEU A 287 -21.25 -1.44 7.13
N LEU A 288 -21.21 -0.99 8.39
CA LEU A 288 -20.60 -1.73 9.49
C LEU A 288 -21.54 -2.83 9.99
N SER A 289 -21.46 -4.00 9.35
CA SER A 289 -22.22 -5.20 9.72
C SER A 289 -21.51 -6.49 9.29
N LEU A 290 -21.87 -7.63 9.89
CA LEU A 290 -21.44 -8.96 9.41
C LEU A 290 -22.36 -9.49 8.28
N ALA A 291 -22.79 -8.60 7.40
CA ALA A 291 -23.50 -8.92 6.17
C ALA A 291 -23.10 -7.91 5.09
N TYR A 292 -23.34 -8.26 3.83
CA TYR A 292 -23.17 -7.34 2.70
C TYR A 292 -23.99 -7.81 1.51
N SER A 293 -24.10 -6.98 0.46
CA SER A 293 -24.78 -7.37 -0.77
C SER A 293 -23.90 -8.31 -1.61
N SER A 294 -24.45 -9.45 -2.00
CA SER A 294 -23.82 -10.38 -2.94
C SER A 294 -23.47 -9.63 -4.24
N PRO A 295 -22.21 -9.65 -4.72
CA PRO A 295 -21.85 -8.93 -5.94
C PRO A 295 -22.49 -9.51 -7.20
N ARG A 296 -23.07 -10.72 -7.12
CA ARG A 296 -23.72 -11.39 -8.26
C ARG A 296 -25.23 -11.20 -8.30
N THR A 297 -25.87 -11.22 -7.13
CA THR A 297 -27.34 -11.20 -6.99
C THR A 297 -27.87 -9.94 -6.35
N LEU A 298 -26.98 -9.14 -5.74
CA LEU A 298 -27.28 -7.93 -4.96
C LEU A 298 -28.12 -8.18 -3.70
N GLU A 299 -28.45 -9.44 -3.42
CA GLU A 299 -29.18 -9.87 -2.22
C GLU A 299 -28.27 -9.89 -0.96
N PRO A 300 -28.85 -9.75 0.24
CA PRO A 300 -28.12 -9.88 1.49
C PRO A 300 -27.42 -11.23 1.65
N LYS A 301 -26.12 -11.17 1.91
CA LYS A 301 -25.26 -12.32 2.17
C LYS A 301 -24.63 -12.19 3.55
N ALA A 302 -24.86 -13.18 4.39
CA ALA A 302 -24.25 -13.25 5.72
C ALA A 302 -22.74 -13.51 5.63
N LEU A 303 -22.00 -12.82 6.49
CA LEU A 303 -20.58 -13.05 6.77
C LEU A 303 -20.41 -13.49 8.22
N SER A 304 -19.20 -13.85 8.60
CA SER A 304 -18.85 -14.20 9.97
C SER A 304 -17.49 -13.61 10.30
N PHE A 305 -17.25 -13.30 11.57
CA PHE A 305 -15.94 -12.92 12.06
C PHE A 305 -15.71 -13.60 13.41
N VAL A 306 -14.80 -14.59 13.42
CA VAL A 306 -14.38 -15.30 14.63
C VAL A 306 -12.85 -15.42 14.59
N PRO A 307 -12.12 -14.64 15.39
CA PRO A 307 -10.67 -14.71 15.45
C PRO A 307 -10.21 -15.99 16.17
N CYS A 308 -8.90 -16.25 16.15
CA CYS A 308 -8.32 -17.34 16.92
C CYS A 308 -8.33 -17.01 18.43
N GLY A 309 -8.53 -18.00 19.30
CA GLY A 309 -8.38 -17.82 20.75
C GLY A 309 -6.90 -17.90 21.18
N LYS A 310 -6.64 -17.95 22.49
CA LYS A 310 -5.26 -18.12 22.99
C LYS A 310 -4.63 -19.43 22.50
N GLU A 311 -5.37 -20.53 22.63
CA GLU A 311 -4.92 -21.88 22.27
C GLU A 311 -5.76 -22.54 21.18
N THR A 312 -6.84 -21.87 20.74
CA THR A 312 -7.75 -22.39 19.70
C THR A 312 -7.52 -21.69 18.37
N PRO A 313 -7.46 -22.41 17.24
CA PRO A 313 -7.38 -21.79 15.92
C PRO A 313 -8.71 -21.09 15.58
N ALA A 314 -8.66 -20.12 14.66
CA ALA A 314 -9.87 -19.52 14.13
C ALA A 314 -10.71 -20.57 13.37
N PRO A 315 -12.00 -20.73 13.68
CA PRO A 315 -12.81 -21.79 13.10
C PRO A 315 -13.26 -21.46 11.67
N LYS A 316 -13.49 -22.49 10.87
CA LYS A 316 -14.35 -22.36 9.68
C LYS A 316 -15.80 -22.25 10.14
N THR A 317 -16.56 -21.36 9.52
CA THR A 317 -17.99 -21.15 9.81
C THR A 317 -18.84 -21.45 8.58
N ARG A 318 -20.17 -21.52 8.75
CA ARG A 318 -21.10 -21.72 7.62
C ARG A 318 -20.99 -20.59 6.60
N SER A 319 -21.00 -19.35 7.07
CA SER A 319 -20.66 -18.16 6.28
C SER A 319 -19.14 -17.98 6.23
N LEU A 320 -18.63 -17.19 5.28
CA LEU A 320 -17.20 -16.88 5.21
C LEU A 320 -16.73 -16.23 6.52
N ASN A 321 -15.80 -16.87 7.24
CA ASN A 321 -15.10 -16.26 8.36
C ASN A 321 -14.04 -15.29 7.83
N LEU A 322 -14.29 -14.00 7.95
CA LEU A 322 -13.45 -12.94 7.44
C LEU A 322 -12.03 -12.95 8.04
N TRP A 323 -11.84 -13.52 9.24
CA TRP A 323 -10.51 -13.74 9.82
C TRP A 323 -9.61 -14.60 8.94
N LEU A 324 -10.20 -15.65 8.33
CA LEU A 324 -9.51 -16.61 7.46
C LEU A 324 -9.44 -16.16 6.00
N TYR A 325 -10.03 -15.01 5.65
CA TYR A 325 -10.12 -14.58 4.26
C TYR A 325 -8.75 -14.16 3.72
N ARG A 326 -8.19 -13.07 4.24
CA ARG A 326 -6.86 -12.54 3.88
C ARG A 326 -5.84 -12.73 5.00
N ARG A 327 -5.87 -13.89 5.67
CA ARG A 327 -4.92 -14.23 6.73
C ARG A 327 -3.51 -14.35 6.16
N MET A 328 -2.58 -13.53 6.63
CA MET A 328 -1.18 -13.46 6.17
C MET A 328 -0.25 -14.35 7.00
N ILE A 329 -0.57 -14.57 8.28
CA ILE A 329 0.15 -15.47 9.17
C ILE A 329 -0.84 -16.40 9.86
N ASP A 330 -0.65 -17.70 9.66
CA ASP A 330 -1.21 -18.76 10.48
C ASP A 330 -0.11 -19.20 11.44
N ARG A 331 -0.26 -18.89 12.74
CA ARG A 331 0.83 -19.14 13.71
C ARG A 331 1.21 -20.62 13.79
N ASN A 332 0.33 -21.53 13.39
CA ASN A 332 0.59 -22.97 13.38
C ASN A 332 1.59 -23.41 12.30
N ASN A 333 1.89 -22.57 11.31
CA ASN A 333 2.98 -22.81 10.37
C ASN A 333 4.36 -22.56 10.99
N PHE A 334 4.43 -21.91 12.16
CA PHE A 334 5.67 -21.47 12.82
C PHE A 334 5.88 -22.24 14.13
N THR A 335 7.12 -22.31 14.61
CA THR A 335 7.42 -22.98 15.89
C THR A 335 6.68 -22.27 17.03
N PRO A 336 6.16 -23.03 18.02
CA PRO A 336 5.43 -22.45 19.14
C PRO A 336 6.18 -21.28 19.79
N GLY A 337 5.47 -20.19 20.08
CA GLY A 337 6.04 -18.97 20.66
C GLY A 337 6.58 -17.95 19.64
N SER A 338 6.70 -18.28 18.36
CA SER A 338 7.17 -17.32 17.34
C SER A 338 6.17 -16.18 17.08
N TYR A 339 4.87 -16.52 17.11
CA TYR A 339 3.78 -15.57 16.96
C TYR A 339 2.76 -15.80 18.09
N ALA A 340 2.34 -14.71 18.74
CA ALA A 340 1.31 -14.77 19.78
C ALA A 340 -0.08 -15.13 19.22
N SER A 341 -0.37 -14.69 17.99
CA SER A 341 -1.64 -14.88 17.28
C SER A 341 -1.41 -15.01 15.78
N ASP A 342 -2.43 -15.48 15.06
CA ASP A 342 -2.53 -15.26 13.62
C ASP A 342 -2.54 -13.74 13.30
N ILE A 343 -2.15 -13.39 12.07
CA ILE A 343 -2.25 -12.01 11.55
C ILE A 343 -3.10 -12.02 10.28
N THR A 344 -4.08 -11.14 10.21
CA THR A 344 -4.98 -11.00 9.05
C THR A 344 -5.08 -9.55 8.61
N VAL A 345 -5.20 -9.31 7.30
CA VAL A 345 -5.43 -7.98 6.75
C VAL A 345 -6.92 -7.77 6.47
N ILE A 346 -7.40 -6.59 6.82
CA ILE A 346 -8.78 -6.14 6.68
C ILE A 346 -8.89 -5.32 5.40
N ASN A 347 -9.60 -5.91 4.44
CA ASN A 347 -10.06 -5.30 3.20
C ASN A 347 -11.30 -6.07 2.79
N TRP A 348 -12.44 -5.52 3.20
CA TRP A 348 -13.74 -6.14 3.12
C TRP A 348 -14.76 -5.14 2.58
N PRO A 349 -15.93 -5.63 2.12
CA PRO A 349 -17.02 -4.74 1.71
C PRO A 349 -17.43 -3.72 2.78
N GLN A 350 -17.17 -3.99 4.06
CA GLN A 350 -17.48 -3.10 5.18
C GLN A 350 -16.58 -1.84 5.26
N ASN A 351 -15.42 -1.83 4.60
CA ASN A 351 -14.54 -0.67 4.55
C ASN A 351 -14.15 -0.22 3.13
N ASP A 352 -14.90 -0.67 2.13
CA ASP A 352 -14.87 -0.12 0.78
C ASP A 352 -15.46 1.30 0.80
N TYR A 353 -14.64 2.31 0.49
CA TYR A 353 -15.05 3.71 0.54
C TYR A 353 -15.79 4.13 -0.75
N MET A 354 -17.03 4.59 -0.60
CA MET A 354 -17.95 4.86 -1.72
C MET A 354 -18.51 6.29 -1.76
N LEU A 355 -18.04 7.20 -0.90
CA LEU A 355 -18.61 8.55 -0.79
C LEU A 355 -17.98 9.58 -1.72
N GLY A 356 -16.96 9.19 -2.49
CA GLY A 356 -16.36 10.01 -3.54
C GLY A 356 -15.07 9.40 -4.09
N ASN A 357 -14.50 10.08 -5.08
CA ASN A 357 -13.37 9.60 -5.86
C ASN A 357 -12.08 10.35 -5.47
N ILE A 358 -10.94 9.70 -5.66
CA ILE A 358 -9.60 10.25 -5.43
C ILE A 358 -8.84 10.51 -6.73
N THR A 359 -9.31 9.95 -7.83
CA THR A 359 -8.73 10.05 -9.18
C THR A 359 -9.24 11.30 -9.88
N ASP A 360 -8.31 12.08 -10.45
CA ASP A 360 -8.59 13.30 -11.22
C ASP A 360 -9.51 14.30 -10.48
N VAL A 361 -9.20 14.53 -9.21
CA VAL A 361 -9.85 15.55 -8.36
C VAL A 361 -8.82 16.51 -7.79
N SER A 362 -9.27 17.66 -7.30
CA SER A 362 -8.37 18.61 -6.63
C SER A 362 -7.66 17.96 -5.43
N PRO A 363 -6.42 18.38 -5.09
CA PRO A 363 -5.69 17.85 -3.92
C PRO A 363 -6.50 17.90 -2.61
N ALA A 364 -7.32 18.94 -2.43
CA ALA A 364 -8.18 19.08 -1.26
C ALA A 364 -9.32 18.04 -1.20
N GLU A 365 -9.96 17.75 -2.33
CA GLU A 365 -10.98 16.68 -2.39
C GLU A 365 -10.35 15.29 -2.24
N ARG A 366 -9.16 15.07 -2.82
CA ARG A 366 -8.40 13.83 -2.64
C ARG A 366 -8.11 13.57 -1.15
N GLU A 367 -7.55 14.57 -0.46
CA GLU A 367 -7.21 14.47 0.97
C GLU A 367 -8.44 14.22 1.84
N LYS A 368 -9.54 14.92 1.56
CA LYS A 368 -10.82 14.72 2.24
C LYS A 368 -11.33 13.28 2.09
N HIS A 369 -11.32 12.72 0.88
CA HIS A 369 -11.79 11.37 0.63
C HIS A 369 -10.85 10.31 1.21
N ILE A 370 -9.53 10.50 1.14
CA ILE A 370 -8.53 9.65 1.80
C ILE A 370 -8.73 9.65 3.31
N THR A 371 -8.84 10.83 3.93
CA THR A 371 -9.08 10.96 5.38
C THR A 371 -10.37 10.25 5.79
N ALA A 372 -11.47 10.45 5.05
CA ALA A 372 -12.73 9.78 5.33
C ALA A 372 -12.66 8.25 5.17
N ALA A 373 -11.92 7.74 4.19
CA ALA A 373 -11.68 6.30 4.01
C ALA A 373 -10.83 5.71 5.14
N LYS A 374 -9.80 6.42 5.60
CA LYS A 374 -9.01 6.04 6.78
C LYS A 374 -9.90 5.97 8.04
N GLN A 375 -10.75 6.97 8.23
CA GLN A 375 -11.71 7.00 9.33
C GLN A 375 -12.74 5.86 9.26
N LEU A 376 -13.18 5.45 8.06
CA LEU A 376 -14.03 4.27 7.86
C LEU A 376 -13.32 2.99 8.32
N SER A 377 -12.08 2.76 7.88
CA SER A 377 -11.30 1.58 8.29
C SER A 377 -11.08 1.51 9.80
N LEU A 378 -10.71 2.63 10.44
CA LEU A 378 -10.58 2.70 11.89
C LEU A 378 -11.92 2.52 12.60
N SER A 379 -13.03 3.03 12.02
CA SER A 379 -14.38 2.83 12.55
C SER A 379 -14.81 1.37 12.49
N LEU A 380 -14.44 0.63 11.44
CA LEU A 380 -14.65 -0.81 11.34
C LEU A 380 -13.87 -1.55 12.43
N LEU A 381 -12.59 -1.22 12.65
CA LEU A 381 -11.82 -1.82 13.74
C LEU A 381 -12.45 -1.54 15.11
N TYR A 382 -12.79 -0.29 15.40
CA TYR A 382 -13.41 0.09 16.66
C TYR A 382 -14.76 -0.61 16.86
N TRP A 383 -15.58 -0.75 15.81
CA TRP A 383 -16.81 -1.52 15.85
C TRP A 383 -16.56 -3.01 16.15
N LEU A 384 -15.57 -3.63 15.50
CA LEU A 384 -15.16 -5.01 15.78
C LEU A 384 -14.73 -5.20 17.24
N GLN A 385 -14.04 -4.21 17.82
CA GLN A 385 -13.56 -4.26 19.20
C GLN A 385 -14.67 -4.09 20.23
N THR A 386 -15.73 -3.33 19.92
CA THR A 386 -16.71 -2.87 20.92
C THR A 386 -18.10 -3.47 20.79
N THR A 387 -18.64 -3.55 19.58
CA THR A 387 -20.10 -3.73 19.37
C THR A 387 -20.45 -4.79 18.33
N ALA A 388 -19.47 -5.28 17.56
CA ALA A 388 -19.71 -6.36 16.61
C ALA A 388 -20.26 -7.61 17.31
N PRO A 389 -21.32 -8.23 16.78
CA PRO A 389 -21.95 -9.37 17.42
C PRO A 389 -21.03 -10.59 17.40
N ARG A 390 -21.00 -11.33 18.50
CA ARG A 390 -20.24 -12.58 18.63
C ARG A 390 -21.14 -13.81 18.59
N PRO A 391 -20.61 -14.97 18.15
CA PRO A 391 -21.37 -16.23 18.14
C PRO A 391 -21.84 -16.70 19.53
N ASP A 392 -21.18 -16.28 20.60
CA ASP A 392 -21.53 -16.62 21.99
C ASP A 392 -22.64 -15.70 22.56
N GLY A 393 -23.23 -14.83 21.74
CA GLY A 393 -24.23 -13.84 22.16
C GLY A 393 -23.63 -12.57 22.75
N GLY A 394 -22.31 -12.50 22.93
CA GLY A 394 -21.60 -11.30 23.36
C GLY A 394 -21.41 -10.27 22.24
N GLN A 395 -20.69 -9.20 22.56
CA GLN A 395 -20.32 -8.13 21.64
C GLN A 395 -18.86 -7.78 21.78
N GLY A 396 -18.23 -7.39 20.68
CA GLY A 396 -16.88 -6.85 20.64
C GLY A 396 -15.77 -7.88 20.87
N TRP A 397 -14.63 -7.62 20.24
CA TRP A 397 -13.38 -8.33 20.38
C TRP A 397 -12.28 -7.36 20.85
N PRO A 398 -12.24 -6.97 22.15
CA PRO A 398 -11.30 -5.98 22.64
C PRO A 398 -9.83 -6.41 22.46
N GLY A 399 -9.57 -7.72 22.40
CA GLY A 399 -8.23 -8.26 22.15
C GLY A 399 -7.71 -8.07 20.72
N LEU A 400 -8.50 -7.50 19.79
CA LEU A 400 -8.01 -7.18 18.45
C LEU A 400 -7.03 -6.04 18.53
N ARG A 401 -5.79 -6.26 18.09
CA ARG A 401 -4.75 -5.24 18.12
C ARG A 401 -4.34 -4.85 16.71
N LEU A 402 -4.28 -3.54 16.48
CA LEU A 402 -3.80 -2.97 15.23
C LEU A 402 -2.30 -3.19 15.07
N ARG A 403 -1.89 -3.86 13.99
CA ARG A 403 -0.51 -4.25 13.72
C ARG A 403 0.22 -3.25 12.83
N LYS A 404 0.57 -2.10 13.43
CA LYS A 404 1.32 -0.99 12.80
C LYS A 404 2.66 -1.42 12.19
N ASP A 405 3.30 -2.42 12.79
CA ASP A 405 4.57 -2.98 12.34
C ASP A 405 4.47 -3.74 11.01
N ILE A 406 3.27 -4.19 10.64
CA ILE A 406 2.99 -4.90 9.38
C ILE A 406 2.81 -3.94 8.21
N THR A 407 2.18 -2.78 8.42
CA THR A 407 1.96 -1.75 7.38
C THR A 407 3.08 -0.70 7.34
N GLY A 408 3.86 -0.55 8.41
CA GLY A 408 4.98 0.39 8.47
C GLY A 408 4.55 1.85 8.54
N THR A 409 3.37 2.12 9.12
CA THR A 409 2.77 3.46 9.26
C THR A 409 2.41 3.74 10.73
N ALA A 410 2.41 5.02 11.11
CA ALA A 410 2.10 5.42 12.49
C ALA A 410 0.60 5.24 12.84
N ASP A 411 -0.28 5.40 11.84
CA ASP A 411 -1.72 5.20 11.96
C ASP A 411 -2.12 3.71 11.86
N GLY A 412 -1.22 2.83 11.40
CA GLY A 412 -1.45 1.39 11.25
C GLY A 412 -2.24 0.99 10.00
N LEU A 413 -2.53 1.95 9.11
CA LEU A 413 -3.18 1.72 7.83
C LEU A 413 -2.12 1.51 6.73
N ALA A 414 -2.50 0.89 5.62
CA ALA A 414 -1.64 0.73 4.46
C ALA A 414 -1.08 2.09 3.98
N LYS A 415 0.13 2.08 3.41
CA LYS A 415 0.83 3.30 2.95
C LYS A 415 0.12 3.97 1.79
N TYR A 416 -0.54 3.17 0.97
CA TYR A 416 -1.32 3.59 -0.18
C TYR A 416 -2.70 2.91 -0.15
N PRO A 417 -3.79 3.57 -0.56
CA PRO A 417 -5.09 2.90 -0.68
C PRO A 417 -5.01 1.71 -1.64
N TYR A 418 -5.72 0.64 -1.32
CA TYR A 418 -5.98 -0.42 -2.28
C TYR A 418 -6.98 0.07 -3.32
N ILE A 419 -6.51 0.18 -4.57
CA ILE A 419 -7.26 0.58 -5.77
C ILE A 419 -7.30 -0.63 -6.70
N ARG A 420 -8.37 -0.78 -7.49
CA ARG A 420 -8.60 -1.94 -8.36
C ARG A 420 -8.74 -1.56 -9.81
#